data_AF-A0A914P9J7-F1
#
_entry.id   AF-A0A914P9J7-F1
#
_cell.length_a   1.000
_cell.length_b   1.000
_cell.length_c   1.000
_cell.angle_alpha   90.00
_cell.angle_beta   90.00
_cell.angle_gamma   90.00
#
_symmetry.space_group_name_H-M   'P 1'
#
loop_
_entity.id
_entity.type
_entity.pdbx_description
1 polymer ?
#
loop_
_entity_poly.entity_id
_entity_poly.type
_entity_poly.pdbx_seq_one_letter_code
_entity_poly.pdbx_strand_id
1 'polypeptide(L)'
;MKRTLHVVGDKFVFKIPGWGKMCKVFCVTPGTVEDCVRNLQEGNLLIICPGGVREALFSNPVNYQVMWGKRLGFAKVVLGANVVSI
;
A
#
# COMPACT_ATOMS: atom_id res chain seq x y z
N MET A 1 -1.53 -4.48 -22.42
CA MET A 1 -1.09 -4.78 -21.03
C MET A 1 -2.30 -4.70 -20.10
N LYS A 2 -2.48 -5.66 -19.20
CA LYS A 2 -3.61 -5.67 -18.26
C LYS A 2 -3.19 -4.94 -16.98
N ARG A 3 -3.75 -3.75 -16.75
CA ARG A 3 -3.50 -2.96 -15.52
C ARG A 3 -4.07 -3.70 -14.32
N THR A 4 -3.24 -3.97 -13.31
CA THR A 4 -3.65 -4.66 -12.08
C THR A 4 -3.59 -3.74 -10.87
N LEU A 5 -4.39 -4.03 -9.86
CA LEU A 5 -4.45 -3.27 -8.60
C LEU A 5 -3.63 -4.00 -7.55
N HIS A 6 -2.60 -3.34 -7.03
CA HIS A 6 -1.75 -3.85 -5.96
C HIS A 6 -2.02 -3.08 -4.68
N VAL A 7 -1.99 -3.78 -3.55
CA VAL A 7 -2.26 -3.17 -2.23
C VAL A 7 -1.08 -3.45 -1.31
N VAL A 8 -0.62 -2.45 -0.58
CA VAL A 8 0.42 -2.66 0.44
C VAL A 8 -0.24 -2.96 1.77
N GLY A 9 -0.05 -4.19 2.26
CA GLY A 9 -0.56 -4.66 3.54
C GLY A 9 0.53 -4.67 4.61
N ASP A 10 0.13 -4.48 5.88
CA ASP A 10 1.08 -4.62 6.99
C ASP A 10 1.59 -6.07 7.10
N LYS A 11 2.86 -6.24 7.46
CA LYS A 11 3.53 -7.53 7.56
C LYS A 11 2.82 -8.51 8.50
N PHE A 12 2.07 -8.01 9.50
CA PHE A 12 1.33 -8.90 10.41
C PHE A 12 0.23 -9.69 9.70
N VAL A 13 -0.38 -9.14 8.64
CA VAL A 13 -1.46 -9.78 7.88
C VAL A 13 -1.00 -11.11 7.28
N PHE A 14 0.27 -11.18 6.86
CA PHE A 14 0.88 -12.39 6.28
C PHE A 14 1.24 -13.45 7.33
N LYS A 15 1.21 -13.11 8.62
CA LYS A 15 1.43 -14.06 9.71
C LYS A 15 0.13 -14.76 10.16
N ILE A 16 -1.03 -14.26 9.73
CA ILE A 16 -2.32 -14.86 10.06
C ILE A 16 -2.52 -16.12 9.20
N PRO A 17 -2.78 -17.29 9.81
CA PRO A 17 -3.04 -18.52 9.06
C PRO A 17 -4.20 -18.33 8.06
N GLY A 18 -3.99 -18.72 6.81
CA GLY A 18 -4.99 -18.58 5.73
C GLY A 18 -4.96 -17.24 4.99
N TRP A 19 -4.50 -16.15 5.61
CA TRP A 19 -4.54 -14.82 4.99
C TRP A 19 -3.49 -14.63 3.90
N GLY A 20 -2.34 -15.31 4.00
CA GLY A 20 -1.31 -15.25 2.95
C GLY A 20 -1.81 -15.68 1.57
N LYS A 21 -2.72 -16.68 1.50
CA LYS A 21 -3.34 -17.11 0.24
C LYS A 21 -4.33 -16.07 -0.29
N MET A 22 -5.13 -15.48 0.59
CA MET A 22 -6.08 -14.42 0.25
C MET A 22 -5.36 -13.16 -0.26
N CYS A 23 -4.30 -12.73 0.42
CA CYS A 23 -3.45 -11.62 0.02
C CYS A 23 -2.87 -11.81 -1.39
N LYS A 24 -2.45 -13.04 -1.74
CA LYS A 24 -1.93 -13.34 -3.07
C LYS A 24 -2.98 -13.17 -4.18
N VAL A 25 -4.25 -13.48 -3.90
CA VAL A 25 -5.36 -13.29 -4.86
C VAL A 25 -5.65 -11.81 -5.09
N PHE A 26 -5.56 -10.98 -4.05
CA PHE A 26 -5.80 -9.54 -4.13
C PHE A 26 -4.55 -8.70 -4.43
N CYS A 27 -3.43 -9.33 -4.83
CA CYS A 27 -2.13 -8.66 -5.04
C CYS A 27 -1.71 -7.79 -3.84
N VAL A 28 -2.06 -8.23 -2.63
CA VAL A 28 -1.62 -7.61 -1.38
C VAL A 28 -0.21 -8.07 -1.10
N THR A 29 0.74 -7.14 -1.08
CA THR A 29 2.14 -7.42 -0.79
C THR A 29 2.59 -6.68 0.47
N PRO A 30 3.58 -7.19 1.22
CA PRO A 30 4.20 -6.40 2.28
C PRO A 30 4.99 -5.19 1.73
N GLY A 31 5.22 -5.16 0.41
CA GLY A 31 5.66 -4.01 -0.39
C GLY A 31 6.92 -3.32 0.10
N THR A 32 8.09 -3.66 -0.44
CA THR A 32 9.26 -2.77 -0.31
C THR A 32 9.04 -1.50 -1.14
N VAL A 33 9.82 -0.45 -0.89
CA VAL A 33 9.73 0.78 -1.69
C VAL A 33 10.05 0.46 -3.15
N GLU A 34 11.05 -0.38 -3.37
CA GLU A 34 11.55 -0.79 -4.67
C GLU A 34 10.49 -1.56 -5.47
N ASP A 35 9.79 -2.50 -4.84
CA ASP A 35 8.71 -3.26 -5.48
C ASP A 35 7.53 -2.36 -5.87
N CYS A 36 7.18 -1.42 -5.00
CA CYS A 36 6.12 -0.46 -5.23
C CYS A 36 6.44 0.48 -6.40
N VAL A 37 7.68 0.98 -6.46
CA VAL A 37 8.18 1.81 -7.57
C VAL A 37 8.10 1.04 -8.88
N ARG A 38 8.60 -0.20 -8.91
CA ARG A 38 8.56 -1.05 -10.10
C ARG A 38 7.14 -1.30 -10.58
N ASN A 39 6.21 -1.64 -9.68
CA ASN A 39 4.80 -1.84 -10.02
C ASN A 39 4.18 -0.60 -10.67
N LEU A 40 4.47 0.60 -10.15
CA LEU A 40 3.97 1.85 -10.72
C LEU A 40 4.58 2.14 -12.10
N GLN A 41 5.89 1.90 -12.27
CA GLN A 41 6.59 2.07 -13.54
C GLN A 41 6.10 1.10 -14.63
N GLU A 42 5.70 -0.11 -14.24
CA GLU A 42 5.06 -1.09 -15.14
C GLU A 42 3.60 -0.71 -15.52
N GLY A 43 3.09 0.42 -15.01
CA GLY A 43 1.77 0.95 -15.33
C GLY A 43 0.63 0.36 -14.48
N ASN A 44 0.94 -0.35 -13.39
CA ASN A 44 -0.06 -0.86 -12.47
C ASN A 44 -0.62 0.25 -11.55
N LEU A 45 -1.67 -0.09 -10.79
CA LEU A 45 -2.20 0.77 -9.72
C LEU A 45 -1.68 0.28 -8.37
N LEU A 46 -1.43 1.21 -7.47
CA LEU A 46 -0.95 0.90 -6.12
C LEU A 46 -1.80 1.64 -5.09
N ILE A 47 -2.31 0.90 -4.10
CA ILE A 47 -3.01 1.44 -2.93
C ILE A 47 -2.10 1.32 -1.71
N ILE A 48 -1.83 2.44 -1.06
CA ILE A 48 -1.10 2.51 0.21
C ILE A 48 -1.90 3.39 1.17
N CYS A 49 -2.18 2.88 2.37
CA CYS A 49 -2.68 3.69 3.48
C CYS A 49 -1.47 4.26 4.24
N PRO A 50 -1.15 5.56 4.13
CA PRO A 50 0.06 6.14 4.70
C PRO A 50 0.10 6.13 6.24
N GLY A 51 -1.06 6.16 6.91
CA GLY A 51 -1.22 5.91 8.35
C GLY A 51 -1.21 4.43 8.75
N GLY A 52 -1.17 3.51 7.78
CA GLY A 52 -1.08 2.07 7.99
C GLY A 52 -2.28 1.47 8.73
N VAL A 53 -2.00 0.52 9.63
CA VAL A 53 -3.05 -0.18 10.40
C VAL A 53 -3.92 0.76 11.22
N ARG A 54 -3.35 1.87 11.73
CA ARG A 54 -4.13 2.86 12.47
C ARG A 54 -5.18 3.50 11.59
N GLU A 55 -4.81 3.85 10.36
CA GLU A 55 -5.75 4.39 9.39
C GLU A 55 -6.83 3.35 9.06
N ALA A 56 -6.44 2.10 8.81
CA ALA A 56 -7.40 1.02 8.52
C ALA A 56 -8.39 0.74 9.67
N LEU A 57 -8.00 0.95 10.93
CA LEU A 57 -8.85 0.65 12.11
C LEU A 57 -9.67 1.86 12.59
N PHE A 58 -9.14 3.08 12.43
CA PHE A 58 -9.71 4.28 13.05
C PHE A 58 -10.12 5.36 12.03
N SER A 59 -10.06 5.07 10.73
CA SER A 59 -10.58 5.98 9.71
C SER A 59 -12.09 6.17 9.90
N ASN A 60 -12.52 7.40 10.17
CA ASN A 60 -13.91 7.85 10.14
C ASN A 60 -14.10 8.82 8.96
N PRO A 61 -15.12 8.61 8.10
CA PRO A 61 -15.40 9.50 6.97
C PRO A 61 -15.68 10.97 7.33
N VAL A 62 -16.08 11.27 8.57
CA VAL A 62 -16.50 12.63 8.98
C VAL A 62 -15.33 13.50 9.45
N ASN A 63 -14.34 12.94 10.14
CA ASN A 63 -13.34 13.73 10.85
C ASN A 63 -11.96 13.06 10.97
N TYR A 64 -11.65 12.07 10.14
CA TYR A 64 -10.33 11.45 10.19
C TYR A 64 -9.25 12.37 9.63
N GLN A 65 -8.32 12.76 10.51
CA GLN A 65 -7.08 13.40 10.09
C GLN A 65 -6.02 12.33 9.82
N VAL A 66 -5.46 12.36 8.62
CA VAL A 66 -4.46 11.38 8.21
C VAL A 66 -3.16 11.61 9.00
N MET A 67 -2.72 10.60 9.74
CA MET A 67 -1.51 10.67 10.57
C MET A 67 -0.47 9.63 10.15
N TRP A 68 0.54 10.08 9.41
CA TRP A 68 1.62 9.24 8.90
C TRP A 68 2.73 9.04 9.94
N GLY A 69 2.86 9.97 10.89
CA GLY A 69 3.93 9.97 11.89
C GLY A 69 5.31 10.01 11.22
N LYS A 70 6.15 9.01 11.49
CA LYS A 70 7.49 8.85 10.86
C LYS A 70 7.47 7.92 9.63
N ARG A 71 6.30 7.49 9.15
CA ARG A 71 6.18 6.57 8.01
C ARG A 71 6.30 7.37 6.71
N LEU A 72 7.46 7.30 6.06
CA LEU A 72 7.73 8.03 4.81
C LEU A 72 7.88 7.10 3.59
N GLY A 73 7.57 5.82 3.73
CA GLY A 73 7.74 4.83 2.66
C GLY A 73 6.94 5.16 1.41
N PHE A 74 5.66 5.51 1.56
CA PHE A 74 4.79 5.89 0.44
C PHE A 74 5.33 7.12 -0.31
N ALA A 75 5.88 8.12 0.40
CA ALA A 75 6.46 9.31 -0.23
C ALA A 75 7.71 8.95 -1.04
N LYS A 76 8.57 8.06 -0.52
CA LYS A 76 9.72 7.54 -1.28
C LYS A 76 9.28 6.79 -2.54
N VAL A 77 8.17 6.07 -2.49
CA VAL A 77 7.60 5.38 -3.67
C VAL A 77 7.18 6.38 -4.73
N VAL A 78 6.43 7.43 -4.37
CA VAL A 78 5.99 8.47 -5.32
C VAL A 78 7.19 9.17 -5.96
N LEU A 79 8.17 9.58 -5.15
CA LEU A 79 9.40 10.22 -5.62
C LEU A 79 10.21 9.31 -6.55
N GLY A 80 10.34 8.01 -6.21
CA GLY A 80 11.11 7.05 -7.00
C GLY A 80 10.41 6.62 -8.30
N ALA A 81 9.09 6.59 -8.32
CA ALA A 81 8.32 6.22 -9.50
C ALA A 81 8.13 7.37 -10.50
N ASN A 82 8.32 8.63 -10.05
CA ASN A 82 8.09 9.84 -10.85
C ASN A 82 6.67 9.87 -11.48
N VAL A 83 5.68 9.46 -10.69
CA VAL A 83 4.27 9.42 -11.10
C VAL A 83 3.43 10.37 -10.24
N VAL A 84 2.32 10.88 -10.81
CA VAL A 84 1.35 11.68 -10.06
C VAL A 84 0.58 10.76 -9.11
N SER A 85 0.63 11.06 -7.82
CA SER A 85 -0.23 10.45 -6.80
C SER A 85 -1.53 11.25 -6.66
N ILE A 86 -2.66 10.54 -6.68
CA ILE A 86 -4.03 11.07 -6.52
C ILE A 86 -4.60 10.63 -5.18
#